data_AF-A0A496VVJ5-F1
#
_entry.id   AF-A0A496VVJ5-F1
#
_cell.length_a   1.000
_cell.length_b   1.000
_cell.length_c   1.000
_cell.angle_alpha   90.00
_cell.angle_beta   90.00
_cell.angle_gamma   90.00
#
_symmetry.space_group_name_H-M   'P 1'
#
loop_
_entity.id
_entity.type
_entity.pdbx_description
1 polymer ?
#
loop_
_entity_poly.entity_id
_entity_poly.type
_entity_poly.pdbx_seq_one_letter_code
_entity_poly.pdbx_strand_id
1 'polypeptide(L)'
;MRIIWIEDFGEVKEPEDSLVSAIFQDLLGQKILYDKWSDAGIMLEDEPQALLEFCQKYSISHEIILCRHYHDFEETIAEYELLQDIDVILIDINLSAGVDPDKPLPAGYEHEKGGFYIYNSLIREGFPNDSICFLTGEKNSSLIPFEQQCEKIYMPKPQSFEKTDSEYARLRAWLNEKQANRYFTLRRGIIEGCRYILSQLESRSATEVIKFNQFLEQGNADEMDNDMRDYLKIVQNFLPLRQPKDKHHIYKLFIRTLAHEWEMAKPALVGGAEERQLQTFGWIMKNVRNWAAHTNLFENIEEKYIAFLFLLNMRSLFQLNATQILPFEKALLLTFFDNPLSQQDLSSLIDEKSLNLATSYSLLKKQIKSDKEDAVTFAAMLNNLINSDQILQQDIGSRLLQMFWHGLSPARVQNVVSSKTVEGRIKNAGIWYTFKLHHYAKDNPETFLSHLARHIYSDSHLE
;
A
#
# COMPACT_ATOMS: atom_id res chain seq x y z
N MET A 1 -9.57 0.29 3.87
CA MET A 1 -10.69 0.95 3.20
C MET A 1 -11.27 1.98 4.14
N ARG A 2 -11.34 3.24 3.71
CA ARG A 2 -12.03 4.32 4.43
C ARG A 2 -13.41 4.52 3.82
N ILE A 3 -14.44 4.33 4.64
CA ILE A 3 -15.85 4.34 4.23
C ILE A 3 -16.53 5.54 4.88
N ILE A 4 -17.25 6.35 4.10
CA ILE A 4 -18.26 7.26 4.66
C ILE A 4 -19.60 6.54 4.61
N TRP A 5 -20.27 6.45 5.74
CA TRP A 5 -21.63 5.95 5.85
C TRP A 5 -22.54 7.10 6.24
N ILE A 6 -23.47 7.45 5.36
CA ILE A 6 -24.42 8.54 5.56
C ILE A 6 -25.78 7.92 5.86
N GLU A 7 -26.24 8.04 7.10
CA GLU A 7 -27.42 7.36 7.63
C GLU A 7 -28.04 8.20 8.74
N ASP A 8 -29.30 8.56 8.60
CA ASP A 8 -30.03 9.38 9.56
C ASP A 8 -30.81 8.53 10.60
N PHE A 9 -30.80 7.19 10.45
CA PHE A 9 -31.49 6.19 11.28
C PHE A 9 -33.03 6.33 11.35
N GLY A 10 -33.58 7.41 10.80
CA GLY A 10 -35.01 7.69 10.72
C GLY A 10 -35.73 7.59 12.06
N GLU A 11 -36.98 7.09 12.04
CA GLU A 11 -37.76 6.76 13.25
C GLU A 11 -37.68 5.27 13.64
N VAL A 12 -36.80 4.49 12.99
CA VAL A 12 -36.82 3.02 13.07
C VAL A 12 -36.06 2.52 14.30
N LYS A 13 -36.73 1.68 15.09
CA LYS A 13 -36.24 1.11 16.37
C LYS A 13 -35.37 -0.14 16.23
N GLU A 14 -34.75 -0.40 15.07
CA GLU A 14 -33.74 -1.46 15.05
C GLU A 14 -32.52 -0.94 15.81
N PRO A 15 -31.96 -1.70 16.76
CA PRO A 15 -30.77 -1.25 17.47
C PRO A 15 -29.69 -0.93 16.44
N GLU A 16 -29.14 0.27 16.47
CA GLU A 16 -28.11 0.73 15.52
C GLU A 16 -26.92 -0.25 15.48
N ASP A 17 -26.62 -0.89 16.62
CA ASP A 17 -25.67 -1.99 16.77
C ASP A 17 -25.93 -3.20 15.85
N SER A 18 -27.20 -3.50 15.61
CA SER A 18 -27.62 -4.56 14.69
C SER A 18 -27.39 -4.19 13.24
N LEU A 19 -27.51 -2.90 12.90
CA LEU A 19 -27.28 -2.38 11.55
C LEU A 19 -25.78 -2.35 11.21
N VAL A 20 -24.92 -1.92 12.15
CA VAL A 20 -23.45 -2.02 12.02
C VAL A 20 -23.04 -3.46 11.73
N SER A 21 -23.59 -4.41 12.49
CA SER A 21 -23.32 -5.84 12.29
C SER A 21 -23.82 -6.33 10.93
N ALA A 22 -25.02 -5.94 10.52
CA ALA A 22 -25.58 -6.33 9.24
C ALA A 22 -24.74 -5.84 8.05
N ILE A 23 -24.19 -4.63 8.12
CA ILE A 23 -23.44 -4.02 7.01
C ILE A 23 -21.96 -4.42 7.04
N PHE A 24 -21.32 -4.44 8.20
CA PHE A 24 -19.85 -4.44 8.29
C PHE A 24 -19.23 -5.72 8.86
N GLN A 25 -20.02 -6.75 9.22
CA GLN A 25 -19.48 -7.98 9.84
C GLN A 25 -18.38 -8.70 9.04
N ASP A 26 -18.44 -8.67 7.70
CA ASP A 26 -17.46 -9.37 6.87
C ASP A 26 -16.16 -8.55 6.75
N LEU A 27 -16.25 -7.21 6.85
CA LEU A 27 -15.09 -6.30 6.83
C LEU A 27 -14.38 -6.24 8.20
N LEU A 28 -15.15 -6.06 9.27
CA LEU A 28 -14.62 -5.87 10.63
C LEU A 28 -14.42 -7.19 11.38
N GLY A 29 -15.02 -8.27 10.89
CA GLY A 29 -14.99 -9.59 11.51
C GLY A 29 -16.13 -9.78 12.51
N GLN A 30 -17.01 -10.74 12.22
CA GLN A 30 -18.19 -11.07 13.04
C GLN A 30 -17.85 -11.26 14.52
N LYS A 31 -16.75 -11.96 14.83
CA LYS A 31 -16.31 -12.18 16.21
C LYS A 31 -15.87 -10.90 16.89
N ILE A 32 -15.21 -9.99 16.18
CA ILE A 32 -14.75 -8.72 16.74
C ILE A 32 -15.95 -7.85 17.10
N LEU A 33 -16.94 -7.76 16.21
CA LEU A 33 -18.18 -7.03 16.51
C LEU A 33 -18.93 -7.64 17.69
N TYR A 34 -19.09 -8.97 17.72
CA TYR A 34 -19.75 -9.65 18.85
C TYR A 34 -19.01 -9.48 20.19
N ASP A 35 -17.68 -9.56 20.19
CA ASP A 35 -16.90 -9.51 21.45
C ASP A 35 -16.62 -8.07 21.93
N LYS A 36 -16.74 -7.06 21.06
CA LYS A 36 -16.23 -5.69 21.32
C LYS A 36 -17.21 -4.56 21.01
N TRP A 37 -18.22 -4.79 20.19
CA TRP A 37 -19.22 -3.78 19.80
C TRP A 37 -20.55 -3.99 20.52
N SER A 38 -21.11 -5.20 20.48
CA SER A 38 -22.51 -5.47 20.89
C SER A 38 -22.85 -5.28 22.38
N ASP A 39 -21.89 -4.99 23.24
CA ASP A 39 -22.09 -4.73 24.68
C ASP A 39 -21.89 -3.25 25.06
N ALA A 40 -21.63 -2.37 24.08
CA ALA A 40 -21.21 -1.01 24.37
C ALA A 40 -22.38 -0.06 24.72
N GLY A 41 -23.62 -0.38 24.32
CA GLY A 41 -24.79 0.46 24.57
C GLY A 41 -24.68 1.86 23.94
N ILE A 42 -23.90 1.96 22.86
CA ILE A 42 -23.61 3.21 22.15
C ILE A 42 -24.81 3.53 21.26
N MET A 43 -25.29 4.77 21.33
CA MET A 43 -26.24 5.33 20.38
C MET A 43 -25.45 6.19 19.41
N LEU A 44 -25.20 5.69 18.20
CA LEU A 44 -24.52 6.39 17.11
C LEU A 44 -25.26 7.65 16.65
N GLU A 45 -26.58 7.73 16.85
CA GLU A 45 -27.34 8.98 16.70
C GLU A 45 -26.74 10.11 17.55
N ASP A 46 -26.34 9.80 18.80
CA ASP A 46 -25.76 10.76 19.74
C ASP A 46 -24.23 10.84 19.63
N GLU A 47 -23.57 9.72 19.34
CA GLU A 47 -22.12 9.55 19.34
C GLU A 47 -21.60 8.98 17.99
N PRO A 48 -21.73 9.70 16.86
CA PRO A 48 -21.38 9.17 15.54
C PRO A 48 -19.90 8.81 15.39
N GLN A 49 -19.03 9.44 16.18
CA GLN A 49 -17.58 9.21 16.18
C GLN A 49 -17.19 7.83 16.76
N ALA A 50 -18.06 7.20 17.56
CA ALA A 50 -17.75 5.96 18.26
C ALA A 50 -17.41 4.81 17.30
N LEU A 51 -18.02 4.78 16.10
CA LEU A 51 -17.73 3.77 15.09
C LEU A 51 -16.32 3.93 14.50
N LEU A 52 -15.86 5.17 14.28
CA LEU A 52 -14.51 5.43 13.80
C LEU A 52 -13.48 5.07 14.88
N GLU A 53 -13.72 5.44 16.14
CA GLU A 53 -12.85 5.08 17.28
C GLU A 53 -12.74 3.56 17.47
N PHE A 54 -13.85 2.84 17.31
CA PHE A 54 -13.86 1.39 17.31
C PHE A 54 -12.98 0.82 16.19
N CYS A 55 -13.14 1.33 14.97
CA CYS A 55 -12.33 0.92 13.84
C CYS A 55 -10.84 1.16 14.10
N GLN A 56 -10.46 2.34 14.59
CA GLN A 56 -9.06 2.66 14.90
C GLN A 56 -8.45 1.73 15.97
N LYS A 57 -9.28 1.21 16.88
CA LYS A 57 -8.83 0.33 17.96
C LYS A 57 -8.75 -1.14 17.56
N TYR A 58 -9.67 -1.62 16.74
CA TYR A 58 -9.86 -3.06 16.51
C TYR A 58 -9.73 -3.49 15.03
N SER A 59 -9.74 -2.55 14.09
CA SER A 59 -9.50 -2.82 12.68
C SER A 59 -8.06 -2.55 12.30
N ILE A 60 -7.48 -3.43 11.49
CA ILE A 60 -6.10 -3.27 10.99
C ILE A 60 -6.08 -2.32 9.78
N SER A 61 -7.18 -2.25 9.02
CA SER A 61 -7.15 -1.63 7.69
C SER A 61 -8.42 -0.90 7.27
N HIS A 62 -9.44 -0.86 8.13
CA HIS A 62 -10.73 -0.24 7.81
C HIS A 62 -11.05 0.89 8.77
N GLU A 63 -11.63 1.95 8.23
CA GLU A 63 -12.20 3.06 8.97
C GLU A 63 -13.59 3.35 8.42
N ILE A 64 -14.54 3.59 9.31
CA ILE A 64 -15.91 3.92 8.95
C ILE A 64 -16.26 5.22 9.67
N ILE A 65 -16.60 6.23 8.89
CA ILE A 65 -16.99 7.56 9.34
C ILE A 65 -18.50 7.66 9.14
N LEU A 66 -19.24 7.85 10.24
CA LEU A 66 -20.68 8.02 10.19
C LEU A 66 -21.03 9.51 10.07
N CYS A 67 -21.85 9.84 9.08
CA CYS A 67 -22.45 11.16 8.91
C CYS A 67 -23.96 11.02 9.05
N ARG A 68 -24.58 11.69 10.02
CA ARG A 68 -26.02 11.49 10.27
C ARG A 68 -26.91 12.22 9.25
N HIS A 69 -26.40 13.30 8.69
CA HIS A 69 -27.12 14.13 7.73
C HIS A 69 -26.16 14.94 6.85
N TYR A 70 -26.71 15.75 5.94
CA TYR A 70 -25.93 16.56 5.00
C TYR A 70 -24.85 17.44 5.65
N HIS A 71 -25.12 18.08 6.80
CA HIS A 71 -24.11 18.93 7.44
C HIS A 71 -22.91 18.16 7.97
N ASP A 72 -23.12 17.04 8.68
CA ASP A 72 -22.04 16.11 9.07
C ASP A 72 -21.20 15.70 7.86
N PHE A 73 -21.84 15.43 6.71
CA PHE A 73 -21.12 15.10 5.48
C PHE A 73 -20.27 16.26 4.95
N GLU A 74 -20.80 17.49 4.89
CA GLU A 74 -20.02 18.66 4.45
C GLU A 74 -18.87 18.98 5.39
N GLU A 75 -19.10 18.90 6.70
CA GLU A 75 -18.07 19.09 7.74
C GLU A 75 -16.98 18.03 7.59
N THR A 76 -17.37 16.76 7.41
CA THR A 76 -16.44 15.65 7.15
C THR A 76 -15.63 15.91 5.88
N ILE A 77 -16.26 16.19 4.75
CA ILE A 77 -15.52 16.41 3.49
C ILE A 77 -14.57 17.62 3.57
N ALA A 78 -14.94 18.66 4.33
CA ALA A 78 -14.07 19.81 4.58
C ALA A 78 -12.84 19.44 5.43
N GLU A 79 -13.02 18.63 6.47
CA GLU A 79 -11.91 18.18 7.33
C GLU A 79 -10.94 17.24 6.63
N TYR A 80 -11.44 16.33 5.79
CA TYR A 80 -10.59 15.35 5.11
C TYR A 80 -9.79 15.94 3.93
N GLU A 81 -9.93 17.25 3.66
CA GLU A 81 -9.32 18.10 2.61
C GLU A 81 -9.44 17.60 1.16
N LEU A 82 -9.67 16.31 0.93
CA LEU A 82 -9.62 15.64 -0.36
C LEU A 82 -10.59 14.46 -0.38
N LEU A 83 -11.62 14.53 -1.24
CA LEU A 83 -12.44 13.38 -1.67
C LEU A 83 -11.59 12.17 -2.11
N GLN A 84 -10.35 12.42 -2.52
CA GLN A 84 -9.36 11.40 -2.85
C GLN A 84 -9.08 10.44 -1.69
N ASP A 85 -9.46 10.80 -0.48
CA ASP A 85 -9.22 10.01 0.71
C ASP A 85 -10.34 9.03 1.07
N ILE A 86 -11.44 9.05 0.34
CA ILE A 86 -12.57 8.17 0.62
C ILE A 86 -12.59 7.06 -0.43
N ASP A 87 -12.68 5.82 0.02
CA ASP A 87 -12.66 4.66 -0.88
C ASP A 87 -14.09 4.26 -1.30
N VAL A 88 -15.04 4.37 -0.37
CA VAL A 88 -16.44 3.97 -0.53
C VAL A 88 -17.37 4.95 0.20
N ILE A 89 -18.54 5.23 -0.38
CA ILE A 89 -19.60 6.00 0.24
C ILE A 89 -20.91 5.20 0.22
N LEU A 90 -21.49 4.97 1.40
CA LEU A 90 -22.81 4.39 1.58
C LEU A 90 -23.78 5.51 1.94
N ILE A 91 -24.92 5.61 1.27
CA ILE A 91 -25.82 6.76 1.39
C ILE A 91 -27.26 6.28 1.59
N ASP A 92 -27.95 6.74 2.64
CA ASP A 92 -29.41 6.71 2.65
C ASP A 92 -30.01 7.89 1.86
N ILE A 93 -31.19 7.69 1.29
CA ILE A 93 -31.87 8.66 0.45
C ILE A 93 -32.45 9.80 1.29
N ASN A 94 -33.21 9.44 2.32
CA ASN A 94 -33.84 10.39 3.22
C ASN A 94 -32.84 10.72 4.34
N LEU A 95 -32.55 12.02 4.51
CA LEU A 95 -31.61 12.55 5.50
C LEU A 95 -32.29 13.70 6.25
N SER A 96 -33.49 13.44 6.75
CA SER A 96 -34.36 14.42 7.41
C SER A 96 -34.39 14.27 8.92
N ALA A 97 -33.92 13.15 9.47
CA ALA A 97 -33.81 12.99 10.92
C ALA A 97 -32.62 13.79 11.48
N GLY A 98 -32.79 14.31 12.70
CA GLY A 98 -31.72 14.96 13.48
C GLY A 98 -31.16 16.27 12.91
N VAL A 99 -31.81 16.87 11.90
CA VAL A 99 -31.29 18.08 11.21
C VAL A 99 -31.58 19.36 11.98
N ASP A 100 -30.59 20.25 12.02
CA ASP A 100 -30.72 21.60 12.54
C ASP A 100 -31.35 22.52 11.47
N PRO A 101 -32.60 23.00 11.66
CA PRO A 101 -33.29 23.81 10.67
C PRO A 101 -32.68 25.20 10.49
N ASP A 102 -31.84 25.65 11.41
CA ASP A 102 -31.19 26.96 11.35
C ASP A 102 -29.87 26.93 10.54
N LYS A 103 -29.35 25.74 10.23
CA LYS A 103 -28.16 25.61 9.37
C LYS A 103 -28.50 25.90 7.90
N PRO A 104 -27.64 26.64 7.18
CA PRO A 104 -27.89 27.03 5.79
C PRO A 104 -27.84 25.83 4.85
N LEU A 105 -28.85 25.72 3.99
CA LEU A 105 -28.95 24.66 2.97
C LEU A 105 -28.70 25.20 1.56
N PRO A 106 -28.18 24.36 0.64
CA PRO A 106 -28.08 24.71 -0.76
C PRO A 106 -29.46 25.02 -1.37
N ALA A 107 -29.49 25.92 -2.34
CA ALA A 107 -30.74 26.27 -3.02
C ALA A 107 -31.36 25.04 -3.72
N GLY A 108 -32.62 24.75 -3.41
CA GLY A 108 -33.36 23.61 -3.96
C GLY A 108 -33.02 22.26 -3.31
N TYR A 109 -32.27 22.24 -2.21
CA TYR A 109 -32.06 21.05 -1.40
C TYR A 109 -33.33 20.69 -0.61
N GLU A 110 -33.66 19.40 -0.57
CA GLU A 110 -34.75 18.83 0.22
C GLU A 110 -34.17 17.67 1.05
N HIS A 111 -34.36 17.69 2.37
CA HIS A 111 -33.80 16.67 3.27
C HIS A 111 -34.23 15.24 2.92
N GLU A 112 -35.49 15.07 2.52
CA GLU A 112 -36.07 13.80 2.05
C GLU A 112 -35.37 13.22 0.81
N LYS A 113 -34.60 14.06 0.09
CA LYS A 113 -33.80 13.71 -1.09
C LYS A 113 -32.31 14.01 -0.88
N GLY A 114 -31.87 14.17 0.37
CA GLY A 114 -30.52 14.57 0.70
C GLY A 114 -29.46 13.64 0.09
N GLY A 115 -29.72 12.33 0.12
CA GLY A 115 -28.84 11.34 -0.50
C GLY A 115 -28.65 11.53 -2.00
N PHE A 116 -29.71 11.91 -2.74
CA PHE A 116 -29.61 12.19 -4.18
C PHE A 116 -28.78 13.44 -4.46
N TYR A 117 -28.92 14.47 -3.61
CA TYR A 117 -28.10 15.68 -3.72
C TYR A 117 -26.62 15.36 -3.52
N ILE A 118 -26.29 14.62 -2.45
CA ILE A 118 -24.91 14.23 -2.13
C ILE A 118 -24.32 13.37 -3.27
N TYR A 119 -25.05 12.36 -3.75
CA TYR A 119 -24.63 11.54 -4.89
C TYR A 119 -24.31 12.40 -6.13
N ASN A 120 -25.21 13.31 -6.51
CA ASN A 120 -24.98 14.18 -7.67
C ASN A 120 -23.76 15.09 -7.48
N SER A 121 -23.56 15.61 -6.27
CA SER A 121 -22.37 16.39 -5.92
C SER A 121 -21.10 15.56 -6.10
N LEU A 122 -21.04 14.37 -5.52
CA LEU A 122 -19.91 13.44 -5.62
C LEU A 122 -19.56 13.07 -7.06
N ILE A 123 -20.57 12.75 -7.88
CA ILE A 123 -20.36 12.42 -9.29
C ILE A 123 -19.80 13.64 -10.06
N ARG A 124 -20.29 14.85 -9.76
CA ARG A 124 -19.79 16.09 -10.38
C ARG A 124 -18.33 16.38 -10.01
N GLU A 125 -17.95 16.11 -8.77
CA GLU A 125 -16.55 16.22 -8.30
C GLU A 125 -15.65 15.07 -8.80
N GLY A 126 -16.20 14.12 -9.57
CA GLY A 126 -15.45 13.04 -10.22
C GLY A 126 -15.24 11.80 -9.33
N PHE A 127 -15.98 11.67 -8.23
CA PHE A 127 -15.94 10.47 -7.40
C PHE A 127 -16.45 9.25 -8.20
N PRO A 128 -15.82 8.07 -8.11
CA PRO A 128 -16.22 6.91 -8.90
C PRO A 128 -17.63 6.43 -8.53
N ASN A 129 -18.53 6.40 -9.51
CA ASN A 129 -19.90 5.90 -9.32
C ASN A 129 -19.92 4.49 -8.72
N ASP A 130 -19.01 3.63 -9.15
CA ASP A 130 -18.92 2.26 -8.66
C ASP A 130 -18.41 2.17 -7.22
N SER A 131 -18.00 3.28 -6.59
CA SER A 131 -17.64 3.39 -5.17
C SER A 131 -18.72 4.05 -4.33
N ILE A 132 -19.88 4.39 -4.90
CA ILE A 132 -21.02 4.94 -4.18
C ILE A 132 -22.18 3.95 -4.27
N CYS A 133 -22.88 3.69 -3.16
CA CYS A 133 -24.15 2.99 -3.24
C CYS A 133 -25.21 3.58 -2.31
N PHE A 134 -26.46 3.51 -2.77
CA PHE A 134 -27.60 3.76 -1.91
C PHE A 134 -27.94 2.54 -1.06
N LEU A 135 -28.14 2.75 0.24
CA LEU A 135 -28.70 1.76 1.15
C LEU A 135 -30.06 2.28 1.62
N THR A 136 -31.16 1.73 1.10
CA THR A 136 -32.48 2.35 1.31
C THR A 136 -33.60 1.34 1.49
N GLY A 137 -34.64 1.70 2.25
CA GLY A 137 -35.93 0.99 2.27
C GLY A 137 -36.88 1.39 1.13
N GLU A 138 -36.57 2.46 0.38
CA GLU A 138 -37.52 3.15 -0.51
C GLU A 138 -37.28 2.91 -2.02
N LYS A 139 -36.75 1.74 -2.39
CA LYS A 139 -36.28 1.50 -3.76
C LYS A 139 -37.32 1.79 -4.85
N ASN A 140 -38.56 1.38 -4.64
CA ASN A 140 -39.61 1.51 -5.66
C ASN A 140 -40.20 2.92 -5.74
N SER A 141 -40.25 3.66 -4.62
CA SER A 141 -40.93 4.95 -4.53
C SER A 141 -40.05 6.13 -4.94
N SER A 142 -38.77 6.13 -4.56
CA SER A 142 -37.87 7.28 -4.77
C SER A 142 -36.68 6.96 -5.68
N LEU A 143 -36.07 5.78 -5.56
CA LEU A 143 -34.86 5.46 -6.32
C LEU A 143 -35.11 5.21 -7.82
N ILE A 144 -36.12 4.41 -8.19
CA ILE A 144 -36.41 4.13 -9.62
C ILE A 144 -36.63 5.43 -10.44
N PRO A 145 -37.46 6.39 -9.99
CA PRO A 145 -37.59 7.68 -10.67
C PRO A 145 -36.26 8.43 -10.83
N PHE A 146 -35.41 8.40 -9.80
CA PHE A 146 -34.09 9.02 -9.82
C PHE A 146 -33.16 8.35 -10.85
N GLU A 147 -33.10 7.02 -10.88
CA GLU A 147 -32.32 6.26 -11.88
C GLU A 147 -32.73 6.63 -13.31
N GLN A 148 -34.04 6.72 -13.59
CA GLN A 148 -34.56 7.13 -14.89
C GLN A 148 -34.15 8.57 -15.24
N GLN A 149 -34.05 9.46 -14.26
CA GLN A 149 -33.61 10.82 -14.46
C GLN A 149 -32.10 10.88 -14.76
N CYS A 150 -31.27 10.11 -14.04
CA CYS A 150 -29.85 9.96 -14.33
C CYS A 150 -29.62 9.50 -15.77
N GLU A 151 -30.35 8.48 -16.22
CA GLU A 151 -30.25 7.95 -17.59
C GLU A 151 -30.60 9.02 -18.65
N LYS A 152 -31.67 9.79 -18.43
CA LYS A 152 -32.09 10.88 -19.35
C LYS A 152 -31.03 11.97 -19.52
N ILE A 153 -30.21 12.21 -18.51
CA ILE A 153 -29.16 13.24 -18.53
C ILE A 153 -27.76 12.65 -18.71
N TYR A 154 -27.66 11.37 -19.09
CA TYR A 154 -26.39 10.64 -19.29
C TYR A 154 -25.49 10.60 -18.05
N MET A 155 -26.09 10.70 -16.85
CA MET A 155 -25.40 10.41 -15.61
C MET A 155 -25.33 8.89 -15.40
N PRO A 156 -24.27 8.40 -14.74
CA PRO A 156 -24.15 6.99 -14.43
C PRO A 156 -25.30 6.54 -13.52
N LYS A 157 -25.76 5.32 -13.74
CA LYS A 157 -26.79 4.69 -12.90
C LYS A 157 -26.22 4.39 -11.51
N PRO A 158 -26.86 4.84 -10.42
CA PRO A 158 -26.37 4.56 -9.08
C PRO A 158 -26.47 3.06 -8.74
N GLN A 159 -25.53 2.57 -7.94
CA GLN A 159 -25.64 1.26 -7.29
C GLN A 159 -26.58 1.37 -6.09
N SER A 160 -27.38 0.34 -5.82
CA SER A 160 -28.26 0.32 -4.65
C SER A 160 -28.47 -1.07 -4.06
N PHE A 161 -28.76 -1.09 -2.76
CA PHE A 161 -29.12 -2.27 -1.98
C PHE A 161 -30.30 -1.92 -1.08
N GLU A 162 -31.26 -2.83 -0.93
CA GLU A 162 -32.36 -2.63 0.01
C GLU A 162 -31.90 -2.93 1.44
N LYS A 163 -32.50 -2.28 2.44
CA LYS A 163 -32.28 -2.59 3.87
C LYS A 163 -32.98 -3.91 4.25
N THR A 164 -32.49 -5.04 3.71
CA THR A 164 -33.01 -6.40 3.97
C THR A 164 -31.86 -7.39 4.14
N ASP A 165 -32.04 -8.47 4.92
CA ASP A 165 -31.01 -9.49 5.17
C ASP A 165 -30.33 -10.03 3.91
N SER A 166 -31.11 -10.32 2.86
CA SER A 166 -30.59 -10.82 1.59
C SER A 166 -29.76 -9.78 0.84
N GLU A 167 -30.14 -8.52 0.91
CA GLU A 167 -29.41 -7.43 0.25
C GLU A 167 -28.18 -7.00 1.05
N TYR A 168 -28.20 -7.08 2.39
CA TYR A 168 -27.01 -6.90 3.21
C TYR A 168 -25.93 -7.91 2.85
N ALA A 169 -26.27 -9.17 2.57
CA ALA A 169 -25.30 -10.15 2.09
C ALA A 169 -24.67 -9.74 0.75
N ARG A 170 -25.45 -9.15 -0.17
CA ARG A 170 -24.94 -8.63 -1.45
C ARG A 170 -24.10 -7.37 -1.29
N LEU A 171 -24.49 -6.48 -0.38
CA LEU A 171 -23.71 -5.29 -0.01
C LEU A 171 -22.35 -5.70 0.56
N ARG A 172 -22.32 -6.67 1.48
CA ARG A 172 -21.05 -7.18 2.04
C ARG A 172 -20.16 -7.81 0.98
N ALA A 173 -20.74 -8.58 0.06
CA ALA A 173 -19.99 -9.10 -1.09
C ALA A 173 -19.38 -7.97 -1.93
N TRP A 174 -20.16 -6.93 -2.23
CA TRP A 174 -19.68 -5.75 -2.97
C TRP A 174 -18.57 -4.99 -2.22
N LEU A 175 -18.70 -4.81 -0.90
CA LEU A 175 -17.66 -4.22 -0.06
C LEU A 175 -16.37 -5.07 -0.05
N ASN A 176 -16.51 -6.39 0.03
CA ASN A 176 -15.37 -7.32 -0.02
C ASN A 176 -14.66 -7.27 -1.38
N GLU A 177 -15.39 -7.14 -2.48
CA GLU A 177 -14.81 -6.94 -3.81
C GLU A 177 -13.97 -5.65 -3.88
N LYS A 178 -14.44 -4.57 -3.25
CA LYS A 178 -13.68 -3.31 -3.14
C LYS A 178 -12.42 -3.48 -2.31
N GLN A 179 -12.50 -4.16 -1.17
CA GLN A 179 -11.36 -4.48 -0.33
C GLN A 179 -10.32 -5.35 -1.06
N ALA A 180 -10.78 -6.35 -1.82
CA ALA A 180 -9.92 -7.29 -2.56
C ALA A 180 -9.25 -6.65 -3.78
N ASN A 181 -9.67 -5.46 -4.19
CA ASN A 181 -9.07 -4.77 -5.32
C ASN A 181 -7.65 -4.27 -4.97
N ARG A 182 -6.67 -4.98 -5.51
CA ARG A 182 -5.23 -4.70 -5.39
C ARG A 182 -4.85 -3.25 -5.71
N TYR A 183 -5.51 -2.59 -6.67
CA TYR A 183 -5.22 -1.19 -6.97
C TYR A 183 -5.58 -0.28 -5.78
N PHE A 184 -6.79 -0.44 -5.22
CA PHE A 184 -7.27 0.38 -4.12
C PHE A 184 -6.50 0.09 -2.83
N THR A 185 -6.14 -1.18 -2.57
CA THR A 185 -5.27 -1.52 -1.43
C THR A 185 -3.90 -0.84 -1.54
N LEU A 186 -3.25 -0.90 -2.72
CA LEU A 186 -1.95 -0.28 -2.94
C LEU A 186 -2.04 1.23 -2.70
N ARG A 187 -3.04 1.87 -3.32
CA ARG A 187 -3.29 3.31 -3.19
C ARG A 187 -3.48 3.72 -1.73
N ARG A 188 -4.33 3.01 -0.98
CA ARG A 188 -4.57 3.27 0.44
C ARG A 188 -3.30 3.13 1.26
N GLY A 189 -2.53 2.05 1.07
CA GLY A 189 -1.28 1.84 1.81
C GLY A 189 -0.23 2.92 1.56
N ILE A 190 -0.17 3.46 0.32
CA ILE A 190 0.68 4.61 -0.01
C ILE A 190 0.22 5.87 0.73
N ILE A 191 -1.08 6.18 0.67
CA ILE A 191 -1.65 7.36 1.34
C ILE A 191 -1.38 7.33 2.84
N GLU A 192 -1.70 6.22 3.52
CA GLU A 192 -1.50 6.10 4.97
C GLU A 192 -0.02 6.13 5.35
N GLY A 193 0.85 5.53 4.53
CA GLY A 193 2.30 5.61 4.73
C GLY A 193 2.81 7.04 4.64
N CYS A 194 2.39 7.81 3.63
CA CYS A 194 2.79 9.21 3.49
C CYS A 194 2.27 10.08 4.64
N ARG A 195 1.00 9.92 5.05
CA ARG A 195 0.43 10.67 6.18
C ARG A 195 1.11 10.37 7.50
N TYR A 196 1.38 9.10 7.77
CA TYR A 196 2.10 8.71 8.97
C TYR A 196 3.44 9.45 9.05
N ILE A 197 4.17 9.54 7.94
CA ILE A 197 5.48 10.20 7.91
C ILE A 197 5.33 11.73 8.00
N LEU A 198 4.35 12.31 7.32
CA LEU A 198 4.05 13.75 7.42
C LEU A 198 3.76 14.15 8.88
N SER A 199 2.96 13.35 9.61
CA SER A 199 2.68 13.65 11.03
C SER A 199 3.92 13.50 11.92
N GLN A 200 4.88 12.62 11.56
CA GLN A 200 6.18 12.57 12.23
C GLN A 200 6.99 13.86 11.98
N LEU A 201 6.99 14.37 10.75
CA LEU A 201 7.68 15.63 10.41
C LEU A 201 7.01 16.85 11.06
N GLU A 202 5.71 16.82 11.32
CA GLU A 202 5.00 17.89 12.05
C GLU A 202 5.31 17.90 13.54
N SER A 203 5.51 16.72 14.13
CA SER A 203 5.69 16.56 15.58
C SER A 203 7.14 16.51 16.03
N ARG A 204 8.09 16.33 15.11
CA ARG A 204 9.52 16.11 15.39
C ARG A 204 10.41 16.87 14.42
N SER A 205 11.68 17.07 14.77
CA SER A 205 12.60 17.78 13.87
C SER A 205 12.98 16.95 12.65
N ALA A 206 13.25 17.63 11.53
CA ALA A 206 13.67 16.99 10.28
C ALA A 206 14.89 16.08 10.46
N THR A 207 15.89 16.50 11.26
CA THR A 207 17.07 15.68 11.58
C THR A 207 16.77 14.34 12.27
N GLU A 208 15.64 14.24 12.98
CA GLU A 208 15.24 13.00 13.64
C GLU A 208 14.45 12.05 12.74
N VAL A 209 13.81 12.58 11.70
CA VAL A 209 12.86 11.87 10.85
C VAL A 209 13.44 11.58 9.47
N ILE A 210 14.19 12.50 8.88
CA ILE A 210 14.79 12.34 7.55
C ILE A 210 16.13 11.63 7.70
N LYS A 211 16.24 10.47 7.04
CA LYS A 211 17.44 9.64 7.00
C LYS A 211 18.16 9.71 5.65
N PHE A 212 17.47 10.23 4.63
CA PHE A 212 17.98 10.25 3.27
C PHE A 212 19.32 11.00 3.11
N ASN A 213 19.57 12.00 3.97
CA ASN A 213 20.82 12.75 4.00
C ASN A 213 22.07 11.87 4.15
N GLN A 214 21.96 10.68 4.76
CA GLN A 214 23.06 9.72 4.89
C GLN A 214 23.56 9.18 3.53
N PHE A 215 22.75 9.30 2.49
CA PHE A 215 23.10 8.89 1.13
C PHE A 215 23.72 10.00 0.29
N LEU A 216 23.94 11.19 0.84
CA LEU A 216 24.44 12.36 0.14
C LEU A 216 25.79 12.81 0.71
N GLU A 217 26.73 13.22 -0.15
CA GLU A 217 28.07 13.67 0.31
C GLU A 217 28.02 14.95 1.14
N GLN A 218 27.01 15.79 0.89
CA GLN A 218 26.75 17.05 1.60
C GLN A 218 25.28 17.07 2.06
N GLY A 219 24.76 15.95 2.55
CA GLY A 219 23.37 15.84 2.97
C GLY A 219 23.08 16.62 4.25
N ASN A 220 22.05 17.46 4.22
CA ASN A 220 21.53 18.18 5.39
C ASN A 220 20.02 17.95 5.50
N ALA A 221 19.56 17.28 6.56
CA ALA A 221 18.16 16.96 6.75
C ALA A 221 17.27 18.21 6.87
N ASP A 222 17.74 19.28 7.51
CA ASP A 222 16.95 20.50 7.70
C ASP A 222 16.73 21.23 6.37
N GLU A 223 17.72 21.23 5.48
CA GLU A 223 17.60 21.80 4.13
C GLU A 223 16.62 21.00 3.26
N MET A 224 16.38 19.73 3.59
CA MET A 224 15.53 18.81 2.84
C MET A 224 14.09 18.73 3.35
N ASP A 225 13.73 19.38 4.47
CA ASP A 225 12.41 19.20 5.09
C ASP A 225 11.27 19.55 4.13
N ASN A 226 11.33 20.72 3.51
CA ASN A 226 10.31 21.16 2.56
C ASN A 226 10.24 20.23 1.34
N ASP A 227 11.39 19.87 0.76
CA ASP A 227 11.45 18.97 -0.39
C ASP A 227 10.86 17.59 -0.07
N MET A 228 11.14 17.05 1.12
CA MET A 228 10.58 15.76 1.56
C MET A 228 9.07 15.84 1.83
N ARG A 229 8.57 16.94 2.38
CA ARG A 229 7.12 17.16 2.55
C ARG A 229 6.41 17.23 1.21
N ASP A 230 6.97 17.99 0.26
CA ASP A 230 6.40 18.11 -1.08
C ASP A 230 6.46 16.78 -1.83
N TYR A 231 7.57 16.06 -1.72
CA TYR A 231 7.72 14.70 -2.22
C TYR A 231 6.63 13.77 -1.66
N LEU A 232 6.40 13.75 -0.34
CA LEU A 232 5.36 12.93 0.28
C LEU A 232 3.96 13.29 -0.21
N LYS A 233 3.64 14.59 -0.33
CA LYS A 233 2.35 15.06 -0.86
C LYS A 233 2.13 14.64 -2.32
N ILE A 234 3.18 14.67 -3.14
CA ILE A 234 3.13 14.18 -4.53
C ILE A 234 2.87 12.68 -4.55
N VAL A 235 3.63 11.90 -3.79
CA VAL A 235 3.50 10.42 -3.74
C VAL A 235 2.13 10.01 -3.21
N GLN A 236 1.63 10.67 -2.16
CA GLN A 236 0.32 10.44 -1.56
C GLN A 236 -0.81 10.57 -2.60
N ASN A 237 -0.76 11.61 -3.42
CA ASN A 237 -1.84 11.94 -4.36
C ASN A 237 -1.60 11.40 -5.78
N PHE A 238 -0.54 10.63 -5.99
CA PHE A 238 -0.11 10.23 -7.33
C PHE A 238 -1.10 9.27 -8.00
N LEU A 239 -1.57 8.25 -7.27
CA LEU A 239 -2.46 7.24 -7.82
C LEU A 239 -3.90 7.77 -7.88
N PRO A 240 -4.53 7.82 -9.08
CA PRO A 240 -5.87 8.36 -9.23
C PRO A 240 -6.92 7.66 -8.37
N LEU A 241 -7.94 8.41 -7.94
CA LEU A 241 -9.08 7.87 -7.20
C LEU A 241 -9.83 6.80 -8.01
N ARG A 242 -10.04 7.04 -9.31
CA ARG A 242 -10.59 6.03 -10.22
C ARG A 242 -9.48 5.15 -10.76
N GLN A 243 -9.62 3.83 -10.63
CA GLN A 243 -8.69 2.89 -11.25
C GLN A 243 -8.57 3.17 -12.76
N PRO A 244 -7.35 3.47 -13.27
CA PRO A 244 -7.14 3.69 -14.69
C PRO A 244 -7.36 2.41 -15.50
N LYS A 245 -7.84 2.57 -16.74
CA LYS A 245 -7.92 1.45 -17.71
C LYS A 245 -6.53 0.91 -18.04
N ASP A 246 -5.56 1.79 -18.21
CA ASP A 246 -4.14 1.47 -18.35
C ASP A 246 -3.39 1.82 -17.06
N LYS A 247 -3.50 0.92 -16.07
CA LYS A 247 -2.81 1.07 -14.78
C LYS A 247 -1.28 0.96 -14.92
N HIS A 248 -0.80 0.23 -15.93
CA HIS A 248 0.60 -0.06 -16.13
C HIS A 248 1.41 1.19 -16.48
N HIS A 249 0.88 2.05 -17.35
CA HIS A 249 1.50 3.35 -17.63
C HIS A 249 1.61 4.21 -16.37
N ILE A 250 0.55 4.27 -15.57
CA ILE A 250 0.53 5.02 -14.30
C ILE A 250 1.55 4.45 -13.30
N TYR A 251 1.68 3.13 -13.21
CA TYR A 251 2.67 2.49 -12.35
C TYR A 251 4.11 2.78 -12.76
N LYS A 252 4.41 2.78 -14.06
CA LYS A 252 5.74 3.18 -14.56
C LYS A 252 6.07 4.61 -14.16
N LEU A 253 5.12 5.54 -14.29
CA LEU A 253 5.31 6.93 -13.86
C LEU A 253 5.45 7.05 -12.34
N PHE A 254 4.63 6.32 -11.58
CA PHE A 254 4.70 6.28 -10.11
C PHE A 254 6.08 5.84 -9.64
N ILE A 255 6.65 4.77 -10.22
CA ILE A 255 7.99 4.28 -9.87
C ILE A 255 9.07 5.33 -10.17
N ARG A 256 8.95 6.07 -11.29
CA ARG A 256 9.87 7.17 -11.62
C ARG A 256 9.80 8.28 -10.58
N THR A 257 8.59 8.66 -10.15
CA THR A 257 8.38 9.65 -9.10
C THR A 257 8.90 9.16 -7.75
N LEU A 258 8.58 7.93 -7.37
CA LEU A 258 9.01 7.29 -6.12
C LEU A 258 10.54 7.22 -6.01
N ALA A 259 11.23 6.96 -7.13
CA ALA A 259 12.67 6.80 -7.17
C ALA A 259 13.43 8.11 -7.48
N HIS A 260 12.74 9.24 -7.66
CA HIS A 260 13.32 10.51 -8.13
C HIS A 260 14.52 10.96 -7.28
N GLU A 261 14.35 10.98 -5.95
CA GLU A 261 15.37 11.43 -5.00
C GLU A 261 16.70 10.67 -5.13
N TRP A 262 16.65 9.43 -5.61
CA TRP A 262 17.82 8.57 -5.75
C TRP A 262 18.76 8.96 -6.90
N GLU A 263 18.45 9.98 -7.70
CA GLU A 263 19.34 10.55 -8.73
C GLU A 263 20.76 10.82 -8.22
N MET A 264 20.85 11.57 -7.11
CA MET A 264 22.11 12.05 -6.55
C MET A 264 22.62 11.17 -5.40
N ALA A 265 21.80 10.23 -4.93
CA ALA A 265 22.14 9.31 -3.84
C ALA A 265 23.34 8.42 -4.17
N LYS A 266 24.18 8.19 -3.16
CA LYS A 266 25.32 7.27 -3.17
C LYS A 266 25.15 6.24 -2.04
N PRO A 267 24.51 5.08 -2.30
CA PRO A 267 24.33 4.01 -1.31
C PRO A 267 25.62 3.51 -0.64
N ALA A 268 26.78 3.71 -1.27
CA ALA A 268 28.08 3.37 -0.71
C ALA A 268 28.51 4.25 0.49
N LEU A 269 27.89 5.43 0.69
CA LEU A 269 28.18 6.31 1.84
C LEU A 269 27.65 5.74 3.15
N VAL A 270 26.54 5.01 3.10
CA VAL A 270 26.00 4.25 4.24
C VAL A 270 26.84 2.99 4.40
N GLY A 271 27.45 2.79 5.58
CA GLY A 271 28.54 1.83 5.73
C GLY A 271 28.62 1.22 7.12
N GLY A 272 28.67 -0.10 7.18
CA GLY A 272 28.79 -0.87 8.43
C GLY A 272 28.07 -2.20 8.34
N ALA A 273 28.34 -3.10 9.30
CA ALA A 273 27.55 -4.32 9.42
C ALA A 273 26.12 -4.01 9.90
N GLU A 274 25.97 -2.99 10.76
CA GLU A 274 24.70 -2.59 11.39
C GLU A 274 23.78 -1.83 10.42
N GLU A 275 24.34 -1.15 9.41
CA GLU A 275 23.58 -0.39 8.41
C GLU A 275 23.37 -1.14 7.10
N ARG A 276 23.69 -2.44 7.05
CA ARG A 276 23.60 -3.26 5.83
C ARG A 276 22.21 -3.23 5.21
N GLN A 277 21.17 -3.25 6.05
CA GLN A 277 19.78 -3.15 5.60
C GLN A 277 19.53 -1.86 4.82
N LEU A 278 19.89 -0.72 5.41
CA LEU A 278 19.69 0.58 4.80
C LEU A 278 20.49 0.74 3.51
N GLN A 279 21.76 0.31 3.53
CA GLN A 279 22.59 0.27 2.32
C GLN A 279 21.96 -0.60 1.22
N THR A 280 21.38 -1.76 1.57
CA THR A 280 20.73 -2.66 0.61
C THR A 280 19.52 -2.01 -0.02
N PHE A 281 18.64 -1.41 0.79
CA PHE A 281 17.46 -0.73 0.29
C PHE A 281 17.83 0.44 -0.63
N GLY A 282 18.85 1.22 -0.25
CA GLY A 282 19.35 2.30 -1.09
C GLY A 282 19.94 1.83 -2.42
N TRP A 283 20.66 0.70 -2.45
CA TRP A 283 21.10 0.11 -3.71
C TRP A 283 19.94 -0.33 -4.60
N ILE A 284 18.90 -0.92 -4.03
CA ILE A 284 17.69 -1.31 -4.78
C ILE A 284 17.05 -0.07 -5.41
N MET A 285 16.78 0.96 -4.60
CA MET A 285 16.13 2.18 -5.09
C MET A 285 16.98 2.95 -6.11
N LYS A 286 18.32 2.99 -5.94
CA LYS A 286 19.23 3.59 -6.91
C LYS A 286 19.18 2.87 -8.27
N ASN A 287 19.17 1.54 -8.25
CA ASN A 287 19.04 0.74 -9.47
C ASN A 287 17.67 0.98 -10.14
N VAL A 288 16.59 0.98 -9.36
CA VAL A 288 15.23 1.27 -9.85
C VAL A 288 15.17 2.64 -10.53
N ARG A 289 15.75 3.69 -9.92
CA ARG A 289 15.84 5.03 -10.54
C ARG A 289 16.51 4.97 -11.90
N ASN A 290 17.66 4.30 -11.99
CA ASN A 290 18.41 4.18 -13.24
C ASN A 290 17.60 3.43 -14.32
N TRP A 291 16.97 2.32 -13.95
CA TRP A 291 16.19 1.51 -14.88
C TRP A 291 14.92 2.23 -15.33
N ALA A 292 14.23 2.93 -14.42
CA ALA A 292 12.99 3.64 -14.73
C ALA A 292 13.21 4.84 -15.66
N ALA A 293 14.42 5.40 -15.67
CA ALA A 293 14.80 6.50 -16.57
C ALA A 293 15.13 6.03 -18.00
N HIS A 294 15.65 4.82 -18.16
CA HIS A 294 16.33 4.41 -19.41
C HIS A 294 15.80 3.13 -20.05
N THR A 295 14.81 2.47 -19.44
CA THR A 295 14.29 1.18 -19.92
C THR A 295 12.77 1.11 -19.88
N ASN A 296 12.22 0.10 -20.54
CA ASN A 296 10.80 -0.27 -20.49
C ASN A 296 10.50 -1.36 -19.46
N LEU A 297 11.45 -1.60 -18.53
CA LEU A 297 11.44 -2.73 -17.61
C LEU A 297 10.20 -2.79 -16.71
N PHE A 298 9.61 -1.64 -16.40
CA PHE A 298 8.45 -1.52 -15.51
C PHE A 298 7.10 -1.44 -16.22
N GLU A 299 7.01 -1.71 -17.52
CA GLU A 299 5.75 -1.63 -18.27
C GLU A 299 4.72 -2.65 -17.82
N ASN A 300 5.11 -3.81 -17.27
CA ASN A 300 4.18 -4.85 -16.84
C ASN A 300 4.31 -5.17 -15.34
N ILE A 301 4.77 -4.20 -14.54
CA ILE A 301 4.98 -4.43 -13.11
C ILE A 301 3.66 -4.56 -12.36
N GLU A 302 3.61 -5.56 -11.47
CA GLU A 302 2.47 -5.82 -10.59
C GLU A 302 2.50 -4.97 -9.31
N GLU A 303 1.33 -4.78 -8.72
CA GLU A 303 1.12 -3.97 -7.51
C GLU A 303 1.99 -4.41 -6.33
N LYS A 304 2.24 -5.72 -6.18
CA LYS A 304 3.07 -6.26 -5.09
C LYS A 304 4.51 -5.74 -5.13
N TYR A 305 5.07 -5.57 -6.32
CA TYR A 305 6.42 -5.05 -6.48
C TYR A 305 6.46 -3.53 -6.28
N ILE A 306 5.37 -2.83 -6.59
CA ILE A 306 5.25 -1.40 -6.28
C ILE A 306 5.15 -1.19 -4.76
N ALA A 307 4.34 -2.01 -4.07
CA ALA A 307 4.26 -2.01 -2.61
C ALA A 307 5.63 -2.27 -1.98
N PHE A 308 6.36 -3.29 -2.47
CA PHE A 308 7.73 -3.56 -2.05
C PHE A 308 8.64 -2.34 -2.21
N LEU A 309 8.67 -1.72 -3.39
CA LEU A 309 9.50 -0.53 -3.64
C LEU A 309 9.10 0.64 -2.74
N PHE A 310 7.81 0.88 -2.54
CA PHE A 310 7.31 1.92 -1.64
C PHE A 310 7.81 1.71 -0.22
N LEU A 311 7.67 0.49 0.33
CA LEU A 311 8.11 0.16 1.68
C LEU A 311 9.62 0.37 1.88
N LEU A 312 10.43 -0.13 0.93
CA LEU A 312 11.88 0.03 0.96
C LEU A 312 12.27 1.50 0.90
N ASN A 313 11.60 2.26 0.04
CA ASN A 313 11.85 3.68 -0.14
C ASN A 313 11.53 4.46 1.13
N MET A 314 10.34 4.28 1.71
CA MET A 314 9.95 4.96 2.95
C MET A 314 10.91 4.63 4.11
N ARG A 315 11.30 3.35 4.25
CA ARG A 315 12.27 2.91 5.27
C ARG A 315 13.71 3.39 5.03
N SER A 316 14.00 3.89 3.83
CA SER A 316 15.32 4.43 3.47
C SER A 316 15.38 5.94 3.56
N LEU A 317 14.31 6.62 3.16
CA LEU A 317 14.21 8.08 3.21
C LEU A 317 13.98 8.57 4.64
N PHE A 318 13.25 7.80 5.46
CA PHE A 318 12.80 8.23 6.77
C PHE A 318 13.17 7.23 7.90
N GLN A 319 13.42 7.78 9.08
CA GLN A 319 13.70 7.05 10.31
C GLN A 319 12.40 6.63 10.97
N LEU A 320 11.95 5.42 10.61
CA LEU A 320 10.75 4.79 11.16
C LEU A 320 11.10 3.85 12.33
N ASN A 321 10.10 3.46 13.13
CA ASN A 321 10.29 2.56 14.27
C ASN A 321 10.92 1.23 13.82
N ALA A 322 12.15 0.94 14.26
CA ALA A 322 12.88 -0.26 13.84
C ALA A 322 12.44 -1.54 14.56
N THR A 323 11.78 -1.42 15.72
CA THR A 323 11.42 -2.57 16.57
C THR A 323 10.06 -3.16 16.21
N GLN A 324 9.22 -2.40 15.51
CA GLN A 324 7.86 -2.78 15.15
C GLN A 324 7.53 -2.43 13.69
N ILE A 325 6.74 -3.28 13.07
CA ILE A 325 6.08 -2.99 11.81
C ILE A 325 4.95 -1.97 12.02
N LEU A 326 4.80 -1.04 11.09
CA LEU A 326 3.75 -0.03 11.13
C LEU A 326 2.45 -0.56 10.48
N PRO A 327 1.27 -0.02 10.85
CA PRO A 327 -0.01 -0.50 10.33
C PRO A 327 -0.10 -0.54 8.79
N PHE A 328 0.32 0.54 8.10
CA PHE A 328 0.29 0.59 6.64
C PHE A 328 1.23 -0.45 5.99
N GLU A 329 2.37 -0.74 6.63
CA GLU A 329 3.33 -1.73 6.15
C GLU A 329 2.75 -3.14 6.27
N LYS A 330 2.11 -3.42 7.40
CA LYS A 330 1.42 -4.69 7.66
C LYS A 330 0.29 -4.90 6.66
N ALA A 331 -0.53 -3.87 6.40
CA ALA A 331 -1.62 -3.94 5.42
C ALA A 331 -1.11 -4.23 4.00
N LEU A 332 -0.03 -3.54 3.57
CA LEU A 332 0.58 -3.77 2.26
C LEU A 332 1.17 -5.19 2.16
N LEU A 333 1.94 -5.65 3.15
CA LEU A 333 2.56 -6.97 3.11
C LEU A 333 1.52 -8.10 3.10
N LEU A 334 0.51 -8.04 3.98
CA LEU A 334 -0.52 -9.07 4.08
C LEU A 334 -1.38 -9.19 2.82
N THR A 335 -1.58 -8.09 2.08
CA THR A 335 -2.47 -8.12 0.91
C THR A 335 -1.75 -8.53 -0.38
N PHE A 336 -0.45 -8.24 -0.48
CA PHE A 336 0.27 -8.40 -1.74
C PHE A 336 1.08 -9.69 -1.85
N PHE A 337 1.43 -10.30 -0.72
CA PHE A 337 2.28 -11.48 -0.64
C PHE A 337 1.54 -12.62 0.03
N ASP A 338 1.10 -13.55 -0.80
CA ASP A 338 0.32 -14.69 -0.35
C ASP A 338 1.23 -15.72 0.33
N ASN A 339 0.77 -16.32 1.42
CA ASN A 339 1.47 -17.39 2.14
C ASN A 339 2.82 -16.96 2.75
N PRO A 340 2.85 -15.96 3.65
CA PRO A 340 4.07 -15.62 4.35
C PRO A 340 4.58 -16.81 5.16
N LEU A 341 5.91 -17.01 5.17
CA LEU A 341 6.53 -18.01 6.02
C LEU A 341 6.12 -17.83 7.49
N SER A 342 6.02 -18.92 8.24
CA SER A 342 5.94 -18.81 9.70
C SER A 342 7.27 -18.30 10.26
N GLN A 343 7.26 -17.79 11.49
CA GLN A 343 8.49 -17.40 12.17
C GLN A 343 9.47 -18.58 12.30
N GLN A 344 8.92 -19.77 12.55
CA GLN A 344 9.71 -20.99 12.70
C GLN A 344 10.35 -21.38 11.37
N ASP A 345 9.62 -21.32 10.27
CA ASP A 345 10.15 -21.68 8.95
C ASP A 345 11.28 -20.74 8.52
N LEU A 346 11.12 -19.42 8.72
CA LEU A 346 12.21 -18.47 8.43
C LEU A 346 13.44 -18.75 9.30
N SER A 347 13.24 -19.04 10.59
CA SER A 347 14.33 -19.37 11.50
C SER A 347 15.08 -20.63 11.06
N SER A 348 14.36 -21.69 10.70
CA SER A 348 14.92 -22.93 10.17
C SER A 348 15.73 -22.69 8.90
N LEU A 349 15.19 -21.92 7.94
CA LEU A 349 15.89 -21.59 6.70
C LEU A 349 17.23 -20.89 6.92
N ILE A 350 17.29 -20.00 7.93
CA ILE A 350 18.51 -19.26 8.27
C ILE A 350 19.51 -20.15 9.00
N ASP A 351 19.05 -20.93 9.99
CA ASP A 351 19.91 -21.75 10.85
C ASP A 351 20.50 -22.95 10.12
N GLU A 352 19.72 -23.56 9.24
CA GLU A 352 20.15 -24.67 8.38
C GLU A 352 20.94 -24.19 7.15
N LYS A 353 21.01 -22.87 6.93
CA LYS A 353 21.61 -22.22 5.76
C LYS A 353 21.03 -22.73 4.44
N SER A 354 19.72 -22.97 4.43
CA SER A 354 18.98 -23.55 3.31
C SER A 354 18.30 -22.50 2.41
N LEU A 355 18.52 -21.21 2.64
CA LEU A 355 18.21 -20.17 1.64
C LEU A 355 18.98 -20.46 0.33
N ASN A 356 18.29 -20.73 -0.78
CA ASN A 356 18.92 -21.10 -2.06
C ASN A 356 19.59 -19.92 -2.80
N LEU A 357 20.39 -19.13 -2.09
CA LEU A 357 21.19 -18.03 -2.64
C LEU A 357 22.20 -18.52 -3.67
N ALA A 358 22.83 -19.68 -3.43
CA ALA A 358 23.77 -20.26 -4.40
C ALA A 358 23.09 -20.58 -5.73
N THR A 359 21.88 -21.16 -5.68
CA THR A 359 21.10 -21.49 -6.87
C THR A 359 20.69 -20.24 -7.62
N SER A 360 20.06 -19.26 -6.96
CA SER A 360 19.62 -18.02 -7.62
C SER A 360 20.78 -17.19 -8.18
N TYR A 361 21.90 -17.11 -7.45
CA TYR A 361 23.12 -16.46 -7.93
C TYR A 361 23.70 -17.18 -9.16
N SER A 362 23.77 -18.52 -9.12
CA SER A 362 24.25 -19.33 -10.24
C SER A 362 23.36 -19.18 -11.47
N LEU A 363 22.04 -19.15 -11.29
CA LEU A 363 21.09 -18.96 -12.38
C LEU A 363 21.29 -17.61 -13.07
N LEU A 364 21.47 -16.53 -12.31
CA LEU A 364 21.78 -15.22 -12.90
C LEU A 364 23.16 -15.24 -13.57
N LYS A 365 24.17 -15.84 -12.94
CA LYS A 365 25.52 -15.94 -13.48
C LYS A 365 25.61 -16.74 -14.78
N LYS A 366 24.74 -17.73 -14.99
CA LYS A 366 24.65 -18.50 -16.25
C LYS A 366 24.12 -17.67 -17.43
N GLN A 367 23.49 -16.54 -17.17
CA GLN A 367 22.98 -15.65 -18.23
C GLN A 367 24.07 -14.74 -18.79
N ILE A 368 25.18 -14.53 -18.05
CA ILE A 368 26.32 -13.73 -18.49
C ILE A 368 26.94 -14.35 -19.75
N LYS A 369 27.06 -13.53 -20.80
CA LYS A 369 27.68 -13.91 -22.07
C LYS A 369 29.04 -13.25 -22.30
N SER A 370 29.36 -12.19 -21.54
CA SER A 370 30.60 -11.44 -21.69
C SER A 370 31.23 -11.06 -20.35
N ASP A 371 32.56 -10.89 -20.32
CA ASP A 371 33.30 -10.48 -19.12
C ASP A 371 32.87 -9.10 -18.59
N LYS A 372 32.30 -8.24 -19.46
CA LYS A 372 31.76 -6.93 -19.06
C LYS A 372 30.47 -7.05 -18.25
N GLU A 373 29.76 -8.16 -18.40
CA GLU A 373 28.54 -8.44 -17.65
C GLU A 373 28.85 -9.10 -16.30
N ASP A 374 30.01 -9.75 -16.14
CA ASP A 374 30.38 -10.44 -14.91
C ASP A 374 30.73 -9.47 -13.77
N ALA A 375 30.14 -9.72 -12.61
CA ALA A 375 30.37 -8.96 -11.39
C ALA A 375 30.20 -9.86 -10.16
N VAL A 376 30.86 -9.50 -9.06
CA VAL A 376 30.79 -10.28 -7.82
C VAL A 376 29.44 -10.07 -7.12
N THR A 377 28.90 -8.85 -7.09
CA THR A 377 27.63 -8.59 -6.41
C THR A 377 26.45 -8.88 -7.33
N PHE A 378 25.39 -9.46 -6.77
CA PHE A 378 24.17 -9.78 -7.52
C PHE A 378 23.57 -8.54 -8.18
N ALA A 379 23.50 -7.42 -7.46
CA ALA A 379 22.97 -6.16 -7.96
C ALA A 379 23.77 -5.63 -9.17
N ALA A 380 25.11 -5.68 -9.13
CA ALA A 380 25.93 -5.22 -10.26
C ALA A 380 25.78 -6.14 -11.47
N MET A 381 25.77 -7.46 -11.25
CA MET A 381 25.56 -8.45 -12.30
C MET A 381 24.19 -8.26 -12.97
N LEU A 382 23.12 -8.10 -12.19
CA LEU A 382 21.78 -7.84 -12.70
C LEU A 382 21.72 -6.53 -13.49
N ASN A 383 22.32 -5.46 -12.97
CA ASN A 383 22.39 -4.17 -13.66
C ASN A 383 23.10 -4.27 -15.02
N ASN A 384 24.20 -5.03 -15.09
CA ASN A 384 24.91 -5.24 -16.36
C ASN A 384 24.07 -6.02 -17.37
N LEU A 385 23.33 -7.04 -16.92
CA LEU A 385 22.43 -7.83 -17.78
C LEU A 385 21.26 -6.99 -18.30
N ILE A 386 20.69 -6.12 -17.46
CA ILE A 386 19.64 -5.18 -17.88
C ILE A 386 20.18 -4.21 -18.93
N ASN A 387 21.36 -3.62 -18.73
CA ASN A 387 21.98 -2.72 -19.70
C ASN A 387 22.37 -3.40 -21.03
N SER A 388 22.37 -4.73 -21.04
CA SER A 388 22.66 -5.54 -22.22
C SER A 388 21.38 -6.13 -22.86
N ASP A 389 20.20 -5.67 -22.43
CA ASP A 389 18.88 -6.15 -22.85
C ASP A 389 18.69 -7.67 -22.71
N GLN A 390 19.33 -8.28 -21.70
CA GLN A 390 19.30 -9.73 -21.48
C GLN A 390 18.26 -10.19 -20.44
N ILE A 391 17.55 -9.25 -19.80
CA ILE A 391 16.51 -9.54 -18.81
C ILE A 391 15.14 -9.25 -19.41
N LEU A 392 14.25 -10.24 -19.32
CA LEU A 392 12.85 -10.07 -19.71
C LEU A 392 12.11 -9.24 -18.67
N GLN A 393 11.21 -8.37 -19.13
CA GLN A 393 10.42 -7.48 -18.25
C GLN A 393 9.67 -8.27 -17.16
N GLN A 394 9.09 -9.42 -17.53
CA GLN A 394 8.33 -10.28 -16.61
C GLN A 394 9.15 -10.82 -15.42
N ASP A 395 10.48 -10.87 -15.53
CA ASP A 395 11.33 -11.39 -14.47
C ASP A 395 11.71 -10.30 -13.46
N ILE A 396 11.53 -9.01 -13.77
CA ILE A 396 12.12 -7.94 -12.94
C ILE A 396 11.62 -7.96 -11.50
N GLY A 397 10.34 -8.29 -11.30
CA GLY A 397 9.74 -8.32 -9.98
C GLY A 397 10.46 -9.27 -9.04
N SER A 398 10.63 -10.53 -9.44
CA SER A 398 11.36 -11.53 -8.64
C SER A 398 12.85 -11.17 -8.50
N ARG A 399 13.46 -10.56 -9.52
CA ARG A 399 14.85 -10.08 -9.45
C ARG A 399 15.05 -8.96 -8.43
N LEU A 400 14.10 -8.03 -8.29
CA LEU A 400 14.10 -7.01 -7.22
C LEU A 400 14.04 -7.64 -5.83
N LEU A 401 13.20 -8.67 -5.64
CA LEU A 401 13.14 -9.41 -4.39
C LEU A 401 14.45 -10.16 -4.11
N GLN A 402 15.06 -10.79 -5.14
CA GLN A 402 16.36 -11.43 -5.01
C GLN A 402 17.47 -10.45 -4.64
N MET A 403 17.44 -9.21 -5.14
CA MET A 403 18.40 -8.17 -4.72
C MET A 403 18.34 -7.89 -3.21
N PHE A 404 17.17 -7.96 -2.58
CA PHE A 404 17.06 -7.83 -1.12
C PHE A 404 17.86 -8.93 -0.40
N TRP A 405 17.64 -10.18 -0.79
CA TRP A 405 18.30 -11.33 -0.18
C TRP A 405 19.82 -11.32 -0.39
N HIS A 406 20.26 -11.06 -1.62
CA HIS A 406 21.68 -10.99 -1.98
C HIS A 406 22.38 -9.73 -1.47
N GLY A 407 21.66 -8.63 -1.26
CA GLY A 407 22.22 -7.42 -0.66
C GLY A 407 22.51 -7.60 0.83
N LEU A 408 21.57 -8.22 1.55
CA LEU A 408 21.74 -8.55 2.97
C LEU A 408 22.74 -9.69 3.19
N SER A 409 22.77 -10.68 2.28
CA SER A 409 23.67 -11.83 2.32
C SER A 409 24.57 -11.91 1.08
N PRO A 410 25.57 -11.01 0.94
CA PRO A 410 26.35 -10.89 -0.29
C PRO A 410 27.27 -12.09 -0.53
N ALA A 411 27.44 -12.42 -1.81
CA ALA A 411 28.42 -13.40 -2.29
C ALA A 411 29.85 -12.94 -1.96
N ARG A 412 30.69 -13.88 -1.56
CA ARG A 412 32.13 -13.70 -1.34
C ARG A 412 32.90 -14.79 -2.05
N VAL A 413 33.99 -14.43 -2.71
CA VAL A 413 34.91 -15.40 -3.31
C VAL A 413 35.62 -16.13 -2.17
N GLN A 414 35.41 -17.44 -2.08
CA GLN A 414 36.08 -18.31 -1.12
C GLN A 414 37.40 -18.81 -1.68
N ASN A 415 37.40 -19.33 -2.91
CA ASN A 415 38.58 -19.94 -3.54
C ASN A 415 38.54 -19.74 -5.06
N VAL A 416 39.72 -19.63 -5.67
CA VAL A 416 39.90 -19.64 -7.13
C VAL A 416 40.81 -20.82 -7.49
N VAL A 417 40.25 -21.79 -8.21
CA VAL A 417 40.98 -22.97 -8.67
C VAL A 417 41.35 -22.75 -10.13
N SER A 418 42.64 -22.53 -10.42
CA SER A 418 43.13 -22.42 -11.80
C SER A 418 43.78 -23.72 -12.25
N SER A 419 43.40 -24.20 -13.43
CA SER A 419 44.15 -25.25 -14.13
C SER A 419 45.11 -24.57 -15.11
N LYS A 420 46.39 -24.95 -15.07
CA LYS A 420 47.39 -24.48 -16.03
C LYS A 420 47.61 -25.55 -17.10
N THR A 421 47.83 -25.11 -18.33
CA THR A 421 48.39 -25.94 -19.41
C THR A 421 49.85 -26.32 -19.08
N VAL A 422 50.38 -27.33 -19.79
CA VAL A 422 51.79 -27.76 -19.70
C VAL A 422 52.77 -26.60 -19.97
N GLU A 423 52.32 -25.57 -20.70
CA GLU A 423 53.07 -24.35 -21.04
C GLU A 423 52.84 -23.19 -20.04
N GLY A 424 52.15 -23.44 -18.92
CA GLY A 424 51.95 -22.45 -17.85
C GLY A 424 50.80 -21.45 -18.06
N ARG A 425 50.08 -21.51 -19.18
CA ARG A 425 48.89 -20.66 -19.43
C ARG A 425 47.67 -21.20 -18.67
N ILE A 426 46.92 -20.33 -17.99
CA ILE A 426 45.66 -20.69 -17.32
C ILE A 426 44.65 -21.14 -18.38
N LYS A 427 44.11 -22.36 -18.24
CA LYS A 427 43.16 -22.97 -19.19
C LYS A 427 41.72 -22.78 -18.74
N ASN A 428 41.44 -23.02 -17.46
CA ASN A 428 40.13 -22.81 -16.82
C ASN A 428 40.34 -22.31 -15.38
N ALA A 429 39.54 -21.34 -14.94
CA ALA A 429 39.46 -20.91 -13.56
C ALA A 429 38.05 -21.21 -13.00
N GLY A 430 37.97 -22.03 -11.95
CA GLY A 430 36.76 -22.23 -11.17
C GLY A 430 36.74 -21.28 -9.98
N ILE A 431 35.72 -20.44 -9.87
CA ILE A 431 35.53 -19.51 -8.75
C ILE A 431 34.44 -20.07 -7.83
N TRP A 432 34.77 -20.28 -6.57
CA TRP A 432 33.85 -20.76 -5.55
C TRP A 432 33.33 -19.58 -4.73
N TYR A 433 32.00 -19.45 -4.65
CA TYR A 433 31.33 -18.39 -3.91
C TYR A 433 30.71 -18.94 -2.63
N THR A 434 30.73 -18.13 -1.58
CA THR A 434 30.02 -18.37 -0.30
C THR A 434 29.16 -17.18 0.06
N PHE A 435 28.11 -17.41 0.85
CA PHE A 435 27.18 -16.39 1.30
C PHE A 435 27.18 -16.36 2.82
N LYS A 436 27.40 -15.18 3.42
CA LYS A 436 27.21 -14.99 4.85
C LYS A 436 25.76 -14.57 5.06
N LEU A 437 24.94 -15.45 5.62
CA LEU A 437 23.53 -15.16 5.87
C LEU A 437 23.36 -14.03 6.88
N HIS A 438 22.48 -13.09 6.55
CA HIS A 438 21.99 -12.08 7.46
C HIS A 438 21.05 -12.70 8.51
N HIS A 439 20.84 -12.00 9.62
CA HIS A 439 19.97 -12.47 10.69
C HIS A 439 18.47 -12.27 10.38
N TYR A 440 18.15 -11.34 9.47
CA TYR A 440 16.79 -10.96 9.08
C TYR A 440 15.86 -10.66 10.26
N ALA A 441 16.42 -10.26 11.40
CA ALA A 441 15.70 -10.07 12.65
C ALA A 441 14.84 -11.29 13.05
N LYS A 442 15.30 -12.52 12.77
CA LYS A 442 14.56 -13.75 13.07
C LYS A 442 14.15 -13.90 14.55
N ASP A 443 14.96 -13.35 15.46
CA ASP A 443 14.71 -13.38 16.91
C ASP A 443 13.62 -12.39 17.36
N ASN A 444 13.25 -11.42 16.52
CA ASN A 444 12.16 -10.48 16.81
C ASN A 444 11.17 -10.42 15.63
N PRO A 445 10.06 -11.20 15.70
CA PRO A 445 9.11 -11.34 14.61
C PRO A 445 8.34 -10.05 14.30
N GLU A 446 8.28 -9.12 15.25
CA GLU A 446 7.52 -7.87 15.11
C GLU A 446 8.24 -6.81 14.28
N THR A 447 9.53 -7.02 13.99
CA THR A 447 10.30 -6.05 13.20
C THR A 447 9.87 -6.03 11.74
N PHE A 448 9.97 -4.85 11.11
CA PHE A 448 9.74 -4.70 9.67
C PHE A 448 10.58 -5.68 8.83
N LEU A 449 11.87 -5.88 9.18
CA LEU A 449 12.76 -6.74 8.41
C LEU A 449 12.31 -8.21 8.47
N SER A 450 11.87 -8.70 9.63
CA SER A 450 11.37 -10.06 9.80
C SER A 450 10.08 -10.26 9.01
N HIS A 451 9.14 -9.32 9.14
CA HIS A 451 7.91 -9.34 8.35
C HIS A 451 8.18 -9.32 6.84
N LEU A 452 9.01 -8.39 6.36
CA LEU A 452 9.35 -8.28 4.95
C LEU A 452 9.96 -9.59 4.42
N ALA A 453 10.96 -10.13 5.12
CA ALA A 453 11.62 -11.38 4.73
C ALA A 453 10.64 -12.57 4.64
N ARG A 454 9.72 -12.69 5.60
CA ARG A 454 8.72 -13.78 5.61
C ARG A 454 7.73 -13.68 4.44
N HIS A 455 7.32 -12.47 4.07
CA HIS A 455 6.31 -12.26 3.03
C HIS A 455 6.90 -12.40 1.63
N ILE A 456 8.13 -11.93 1.39
CA ILE A 456 8.69 -11.93 0.03
C ILE A 456 9.42 -13.22 -0.36
N TYR A 457 9.58 -14.18 0.55
CA TYR A 457 10.41 -15.37 0.31
C TYR A 457 9.94 -16.18 -0.88
N SER A 458 8.68 -16.62 -0.89
CA SER A 458 8.11 -17.47 -1.93
C SER A 458 8.13 -16.77 -3.30
N ASP A 459 7.77 -15.48 -3.33
CA ASP A 459 7.80 -14.64 -4.54
C ASP A 459 9.22 -14.33 -5.06
N SER A 460 10.25 -14.53 -4.24
CA SER A 460 11.65 -14.33 -4.66
C SER A 460 12.23 -15.51 -5.43
N HIS A 461 11.50 -16.61 -5.56
CA HIS A 461 11.94 -17.86 -6.20
C HIS A 461 13.29 -18.35 -5.64
N LEU A 462 13.40 -18.35 -4.31
CA LEU A 462 14.52 -18.92 -3.55
C LEU A 462 14.21 -20.30 -2.97
N GLU A 463 13.05 -20.88 -3.29
CA GLU A 463 12.65 -22.24 -2.91
C GLU A 463 13.40 -23.35 -3.66
#